data_AF-A0A6I1JCM5-F1
#
_entry.id   AF-A0A6I1JCM5-F1
#
_cell.length_a   1.000
_cell.length_b   1.000
_cell.length_c   1.000
_cell.angle_alpha   90.00
_cell.angle_beta   90.00
_cell.angle_gamma   90.00
#
_symmetry.space_group_name_H-M   'P 1'
#
loop_
_entity.id
_entity.type
_entity.pdbx_description
1 polymer ?
#
loop_
_entity_poly.entity_id
_entity_poly.type
_entity_poly.pdbx_seq_one_letter_code
_entity_poly.pdbx_strand_id
1 'polypeptide(L)' 'PAIVDTWAAAALSVKTDAIILVHGGPVAQPADAEFILKNTRHCHGFYGASSMERLPVEVAIRDQTRAFKTISR' A
#
# COMPACT_ATOMS: atom_id res chain seq x y z
N PRO A 1 0.18 1.18 -12.91
CA PRO A 1 1.50 1.78 -13.25
C PRO A 1 1.40 2.99 -14.19
N ALA A 2 0.81 2.86 -15.38
CA ALA A 2 0.78 3.94 -16.39
C ALA A 2 0.17 5.27 -15.88
N ILE A 3 -0.94 5.21 -15.12
CA ILE A 3 -1.57 6.40 -14.54
C ILE A 3 -0.64 7.08 -13.51
N VAL A 4 0.07 6.29 -12.70
CA VAL A 4 1.03 6.81 -11.70
C VAL A 4 2.13 7.59 -12.41
N ASP A 5 2.74 7.04 -13.45
CA ASP A 5 3.78 7.75 -14.22
C ASP A 5 3.26 8.99 -14.93
N THR A 6 2.04 8.94 -15.46
CA THR A 6 1.41 10.09 -16.12
C THR A 6 1.25 11.27 -15.15
N TRP A 7 0.74 11.00 -13.95
CA TRP A 7 0.56 12.04 -12.94
C TRP A 7 1.89 12.50 -12.32
N ALA A 8 2.84 11.58 -12.14
CA ALA A 8 4.17 11.90 -11.66
C ALA A 8 4.89 12.85 -12.63
N ALA A 9 4.83 12.59 -13.94
CA ALA A 9 5.43 13.46 -14.96
C ALA A 9 4.78 14.86 -14.96
N ALA A 10 3.44 14.93 -14.80
CA ALA A 10 2.75 16.21 -14.70
C ALA A 10 3.21 17.01 -13.46
N ALA A 11 3.32 16.37 -12.30
CA ALA A 11 3.80 17.02 -11.08
C ALA A 11 5.26 17.51 -11.22
N LEU A 12 6.14 16.67 -11.78
CA LEU A 12 7.56 16.98 -11.97
C LEU A 12 7.80 18.10 -13.00
N SER A 13 6.85 18.32 -13.93
CA SER A 13 6.91 19.45 -14.86
C SER A 13 6.74 20.82 -14.17
N VAL A 14 6.11 20.83 -12.98
CA VAL A 14 5.89 22.04 -12.17
C VAL A 14 6.91 22.16 -11.05
N LYS A 15 7.22 21.05 -10.37
CA LYS A 15 8.17 20.99 -9.27
C LYS A 15 9.06 19.76 -9.41
N THR A 16 10.29 19.97 -9.87
CA THR A 16 11.23 18.90 -10.27
C THR A 16 11.72 18.02 -9.12
N ASP A 17 11.60 18.47 -7.87
CA ASP A 17 12.01 17.77 -6.65
C ASP A 17 10.82 17.21 -5.84
N ALA A 18 9.62 17.14 -6.45
CA ALA A 18 8.45 16.60 -5.77
C ALA A 18 8.62 15.10 -5.43
N ILE A 19 8.27 14.71 -4.21
CA ILE A 19 8.23 13.32 -3.78
C ILE A 19 6.87 12.72 -4.16
N ILE A 20 6.87 11.80 -5.12
CA ILE A 20 5.68 11.09 -5.55
C ILE A 20 5.49 9.79 -4.75
N LEU A 21 4.30 9.61 -4.17
CA LEU A 21 3.87 8.39 -3.49
C LEU A 21 2.60 7.84 -4.14
N VAL A 22 2.44 6.52 -4.16
CA VAL A 22 1.18 5.87 -4.57
C VAL A 22 0.33 5.51 -3.35
N HIS A 23 -1.00 5.59 -3.48
CA HIS A 23 -1.96 5.27 -2.43
C HIS A 23 -3.26 4.73 -3.04
N GLY A 24 -3.88 3.77 -2.35
CA GLY A 24 -5.25 3.32 -2.63
C GLY A 24 -5.42 2.46 -3.88
N GLY A 25 -6.68 2.30 -4.29
CA GLY A 25 -7.06 1.43 -5.39
C GLY A 25 -6.63 -0.02 -5.13
N PRO A 26 -6.01 -0.70 -6.11
CA PRO A 26 -5.56 -2.08 -5.94
C PRO A 26 -4.25 -2.22 -5.14
N VAL A 27 -3.65 -1.13 -4.66
CA VAL A 27 -2.37 -1.17 -3.93
C VAL A 27 -2.64 -1.29 -2.43
N ALA A 28 -2.79 -2.53 -1.94
CA ALA A 28 -3.22 -2.78 -0.56
C ALA A 28 -2.22 -3.59 0.27
N GLN A 29 -1.32 -4.33 -0.37
CA GLN A 29 -0.33 -5.19 0.27
C GLN A 29 1.09 -4.82 -0.16
N PRO A 30 2.13 -5.26 0.57
CA PRO A 30 3.52 -4.99 0.19
C PRO A 30 3.87 -5.40 -1.25
N ALA A 31 3.35 -6.53 -1.72
CA ALA A 31 3.58 -7.01 -3.09
C ALA A 31 3.00 -6.06 -4.15
N ASP A 32 1.84 -5.44 -3.88
CA ASP A 32 1.22 -4.50 -4.81
C ASP A 32 2.03 -3.20 -4.88
N ALA A 33 2.50 -2.71 -3.71
CA ALA A 33 3.34 -1.52 -3.64
C ALA A 33 4.68 -1.76 -4.37
N GLU A 34 5.30 -2.93 -4.14
CA GLU A 34 6.50 -3.35 -4.85
C GLU A 34 6.27 -3.41 -6.36
N PHE A 35 5.14 -3.97 -6.81
CA PHE A 35 4.77 -4.01 -8.22
C PHE A 35 4.71 -2.60 -8.81
N ILE A 36 4.09 -1.63 -8.14
CA ILE A 36 4.06 -0.25 -8.63
C ILE A 36 5.47 0.34 -8.71
N LEU A 37 6.29 0.22 -7.67
CA LEU A 37 7.64 0.77 -7.64
C LEU A 37 8.53 0.19 -8.74
N LYS A 38 8.41 -1.12 -9.02
CA LYS A 38 9.17 -1.77 -10.11
C LYS A 38 8.69 -1.39 -11.51
N ASN A 39 7.45 -0.93 -11.65
CA ASN A 39 6.80 -0.68 -12.95
C ASN A 39 6.48 0.80 -13.18
N THR A 40 7.09 1.71 -12.42
CA THR A 40 6.97 3.16 -12.59
C THR A 40 8.35 3.79 -12.57
N ARG A 41 8.51 4.91 -13.27
CA ARG A 41 9.79 5.63 -13.40
C ARG A 41 10.01 6.63 -12.28
N HIS A 42 8.94 7.22 -11.76
CA HIS A 42 9.00 8.42 -10.93
C HIS A 42 8.34 8.25 -9.55
N CYS A 43 7.82 7.07 -9.22
CA CYS A 43 7.25 6.81 -7.90
C CYS A 43 8.37 6.48 -6.90
N HIS A 44 8.34 7.12 -5.73
CA HIS A 44 9.38 6.95 -4.71
C HIS A 44 8.93 6.11 -3.51
N GLY A 45 7.63 5.81 -3.40
CA GLY A 45 7.12 5.07 -2.26
C GLY A 45 5.61 4.87 -2.27
N PHE A 46 5.12 4.36 -1.15
CA PHE A 46 3.71 4.05 -0.92
C PHE A 46 3.25 4.70 0.38
N TYR A 47 2.07 5.31 0.36
CA TYR A 47 1.41 5.83 1.56
C TYR A 47 0.31 4.86 2.00
N GLY A 48 0.50 4.25 3.16
CA GLY A 48 -0.45 3.28 3.73
C GLY A 48 -1.37 3.91 4.77
N ALA A 49 -2.65 3.50 4.76
CA ALA A 49 -3.61 3.77 5.82
C ALA A 49 -4.22 2.45 6.30
N SER A 50 -5.34 2.02 5.72
CA SER A 50 -5.98 0.74 6.06
C SER A 50 -5.06 -0.48 5.89
N SER A 51 -4.13 -0.43 4.94
CA SER A 51 -3.12 -1.48 4.73
C SER A 51 -2.12 -1.62 5.89
N MET A 52 -1.94 -0.56 6.68
CA MET A 52 -0.98 -0.52 7.78
C MET A 52 -1.63 -0.77 9.14
N GLU A 53 -2.87 -0.31 9.34
CA GLU A 53 -3.56 -0.43 10.63
C GLU A 53 -4.72 -1.44 10.59
N ARG A 54 -5.68 -1.30 9.67
CA ARG A 54 -6.95 -2.03 9.73
C ARG A 54 -6.78 -3.49 9.35
N LEU A 55 -6.22 -3.75 8.16
CA LEU A 55 -6.11 -5.13 7.64
C LEU A 55 -5.24 -6.03 8.53
N PRO A 56 -4.06 -5.59 9.01
CA PRO A 56 -3.26 -6.42 9.91
C PRO A 56 -3.94 -6.69 11.25
N VAL A 57 -4.60 -5.67 11.83
CA VAL A 57 -5.30 -5.79 13.12
C VAL A 57 -6.52 -6.71 13.02
N GLU A 58 -7.32 -6.60 11.96
CA GLU A 58 -8.48 -7.48 11.73
C GLU A 58 -8.08 -8.96 11.68
N VAL A 59 -6.98 -9.28 10.98
CA VAL A 59 -6.43 -10.64 10.91
C VAL A 59 -5.97 -11.12 12.30
N ALA A 60 -5.19 -10.31 13.02
CA ALA A 60 -4.67 -10.66 14.33
C ALA A 60 -5.79 -10.91 15.35
N ILE A 61 -6.80 -10.04 15.41
CA ILE A 61 -7.94 -10.18 16.33
C ILE A 61 -8.76 -11.44 16.01
N ARG A 62 -9.03 -11.69 14.73
CA ARG A 62 -9.77 -12.89 14.28
C ARG A 62 -9.04 -14.16 14.69
N ASP A 63 -7.74 -14.22 14.47
CA ASP A 63 -6.94 -15.42 14.70
C ASP A 63 -6.74 -15.70 16.19
N GLN A 64 -6.51 -14.65 17.00
CA GLN A 64 -6.48 -14.76 18.45
C GLN A 64 -7.81 -15.26 19.02
N THR A 65 -8.93 -14.71 18.52
CA THR A 65 -10.27 -15.15 18.91
C THR A 65 -10.49 -16.62 18.58
N ARG A 66 -10.08 -17.04 17.37
CA ARG A 66 -10.18 -18.44 16.94
C ARG A 66 -9.37 -19.36 17.84
N ALA A 67 -8.16 -18.99 18.22
CA ALA A 67 -7.29 -19.78 19.09
C ALA A 67 -7.91 -20.03 20.49
N PHE A 68 -8.55 -19.02 21.10
CA PHE A 68 -9.27 -19.23 22.35
C PHE A 68 -10.50 -20.14 22.18
N LYS A 69 -11.19 -20.02 21.05
CA LYS A 69 -12.39 -20.82 20.75
C LYS A 69 -12.10 -22.32 20.55
N THR A 70 -10.86 -22.72 20.26
CA THR A 70 -10.49 -24.13 20.08
C THR A 70 -10.10 -24.85 21.37
N ILE A 71 -10.06 -24.18 22.51
CA ILE A 71 -9.73 -24.81 23.79
C ILE A 71 -10.88 -25.73 24.24
N SER A 72 -10.57 -26.99 24.51
CA SER A 72 -11.47 -27.98 25.11
C SER A 72 -10.83 -28.61 26.35
N ARG A 73 -11.65 -29.10 27.28
CA ARG A 73 -11.21 -29.82 28.48
C ARG A 73 -10.74 -31.24 28.15
#